data_AF-A0A2J0LJ63-F1
#
_entry.id   AF-A0A2J0LJ63-F1
#
_cell.length_a   1.000
_cell.length_b   1.000
_cell.length_c   1.000
_cell.angle_alpha   90.00
_cell.angle_beta   90.00
_cell.angle_gamma   90.00
#
_symmetry.space_group_name_H-M   'P 1'
#
loop_
_entity.id
_entity.type
_entity.pdbx_description
1 polymer ?
#
loop_
_entity_poly.entity_id
_entity_poly.type
_entity_poly.pdbx_seq_one_letter_code
_entity_poly.pdbx_strand_id
1 'polypeptide(L)'
;MEDLETLKGKQRHLRSMLYALCSRAKADFHNPETSKIEAILARGDRRIGKVILKAWEKGLRLQAWTENFNYNLWDHAFQETGVDPEIYLKRKEKNEILPWGFIK
;
A
#
# COMPACT_ATOMS: atom_id res chain seq x y z
N MET A 1 7.91 7.80 -3.57
CA MET A 1 7.95 6.78 -2.50
C MET A 1 9.21 5.95 -2.73
N GLU A 2 9.80 5.34 -1.70
CA GLU A 2 10.86 4.34 -1.93
C GLU A 2 10.25 3.11 -2.61
N ASP A 3 11.03 2.41 -3.43
CA ASP A 3 10.57 1.19 -4.08
C ASP A 3 10.35 0.06 -3.04
N LEU A 4 9.49 -0.90 -3.39
CA LEU A 4 9.12 -1.98 -2.48
C LEU A 4 10.31 -2.85 -2.08
N GLU A 5 11.29 -3.02 -2.96
CA GLU A 5 12.48 -3.84 -2.67
C GLU A 5 13.39 -3.14 -1.66
N THR A 6 13.56 -1.81 -1.78
CA THR A 6 14.24 -1.00 -0.77
C THR A 6 13.55 -1.09 0.59
N LEU A 7 12.22 -1.01 0.65
CA LEU A 7 11.47 -1.15 1.91
C LEU A 7 11.65 -2.53 2.54
N LYS A 8 11.52 -3.61 1.75
CA LYS A 8 11.76 -4.99 2.22
C LYS A 8 13.21 -5.17 2.69
N GLY A 9 14.17 -4.57 1.98
CA GLY A 9 15.59 -4.56 2.35
C GLY A 9 15.84 -3.88 3.69
N LYS A 10 15.26 -2.70 3.91
CA LYS A 10 15.35 -1.98 5.19
C LYS A 10 14.73 -2.76 6.34
N GLN A 11 13.54 -3.35 6.15
CA GLN A 11 12.92 -4.21 7.17
C GLN A 11 13.81 -5.40 7.53
N ARG A 12 14.43 -6.06 6.54
CA ARG A 12 15.37 -7.15 6.76
C ARG A 12 16.60 -6.70 7.55
N HIS A 13 17.17 -5.56 7.18
CA HIS A 13 18.32 -4.99 7.87
C HIS A 13 18.01 -4.65 9.34
N LEU A 14 16.86 -4.00 9.60
CA LEU A 14 16.42 -3.69 10.95
C LEU A 14 16.19 -4.94 11.79
N ARG A 15 15.55 -5.98 11.23
CA ARG A 15 15.38 -7.27 11.92
C ARG A 15 16.71 -7.91 12.30
N SER A 16 17.69 -7.89 11.38
CA SER A 16 19.03 -8.42 11.64
C SER A 16 19.75 -7.65 12.74
N MET A 17 19.70 -6.32 12.72
CA MET A 17 20.31 -5.50 13.78
C MET A 17 19.63 -5.71 15.13
N LEU A 18 18.29 -5.74 15.18
CA LEU A 18 17.56 -5.96 16.43
C LEU A 18 17.85 -7.33 17.03
N TYR A 19 17.95 -8.36 16.20
CA TYR A 19 18.34 -9.69 16.65
C TYR A 19 19.78 -9.72 17.21
N ALA A 20 20.71 -9.00 16.59
CA ALA A 20 22.09 -8.89 17.06
C ALA A 20 22.19 -8.12 18.39
N LEU A 21 21.35 -7.10 18.60
CA LEU A 21 21.31 -6.31 19.84
C LEU A 21 20.60 -7.04 20.98
N CYS A 22 19.46 -7.67 20.70
CA CYS A 22 18.66 -8.38 21.68
C CYS A 22 17.90 -9.52 21.00
N SER A 23 18.42 -10.74 21.14
CA SER A 23 17.84 -11.95 20.54
C SER A 23 16.42 -12.27 21.03
N ARG A 24 15.99 -11.68 22.16
CA ARG A 24 14.63 -11.82 22.71
C ARG A 24 13.65 -10.75 22.20
N ALA A 25 14.15 -9.69 21.57
CA ALA A 25 13.28 -8.64 21.03
C ALA A 25 12.58 -9.15 19.76
N LYS A 26 11.25 -8.99 19.72
CA LYS A 26 10.45 -9.28 18.53
C LYS A 26 10.04 -7.97 17.89
N ALA A 27 10.37 -7.80 16.61
CA ALA A 27 9.91 -6.69 15.81
C ALA A 27 8.88 -7.19 14.80
N ASP A 28 7.67 -6.66 14.91
CA ASP A 28 6.61 -6.92 13.95
C ASP A 28 6.51 -5.74 12.98
N PHE A 29 6.49 -6.04 11.69
CA PHE A 29 6.44 -5.05 10.63
C PHE A 29 5.32 -5.44 9.68
N HIS A 30 4.47 -4.49 9.32
CA HIS A 30 3.49 -4.69 8.26
C HIS A 30 4.18 -5.02 6.93
N ASN A 31 3.51 -5.85 6.13
CA ASN A 31 3.94 -6.15 4.76
C ASN A 31 3.93 -4.84 3.92
N PRO A 32 5.06 -4.44 3.31
CA PRO A 32 5.13 -3.25 2.46
C PRO A 32 4.08 -3.18 1.34
N GLU A 33 3.72 -4.33 0.76
CA GLU A 33 2.71 -4.41 -0.31
C GLU A 33 1.32 -4.03 0.20
N THR A 34 0.93 -4.56 1.37
CA THR A 34 -0.33 -4.22 2.03
C THR A 34 -0.36 -2.74 2.38
N SER A 35 0.72 -2.22 3.00
CA SER A 35 0.82 -0.81 3.35
C SER A 35 0.75 0.11 2.12
N LYS A 36 1.26 -0.31 0.96
CA LYS A 36 1.15 0.44 -0.30
C LYS A 36 -0.31 0.55 -0.74
N ILE A 37 -1.06 -0.55 -0.74
CA ILE A 37 -2.48 -0.55 -1.10
C ILE A 37 -3.30 0.28 -0.10
N GLU A 38 -3.07 0.11 1.20
CA GLU A 38 -3.73 0.90 2.25
C GLU A 38 -3.51 2.41 2.05
N ALA A 39 -2.26 2.82 1.77
CA ALA A 39 -1.93 4.21 1.52
C ALA A 39 -2.66 4.76 0.28
N ILE A 40 -2.77 3.98 -0.79
CA ILE A 40 -3.50 4.38 -2.01
C ILE A 40 -5.00 4.51 -1.72
N LEU A 41 -5.61 3.52 -1.06
CA LEU A 41 -7.05 3.53 -0.76
C LEU A 41 -7.40 4.67 0.20
N ALA A 42 -6.60 4.90 1.25
CA ALA A 42 -6.81 5.97 2.21
C ALA A 42 -6.67 7.37 1.59
N ARG A 43 -5.85 7.49 0.54
CA ARG A 43 -5.59 8.78 -0.15
C ARG A 43 -6.33 8.90 -1.49
N GLY A 44 -7.18 7.93 -1.80
CA GLY A 44 -7.83 7.78 -3.09
C GLY A 44 -8.82 8.89 -3.40
N ASP A 45 -9.05 9.10 -4.69
CA ASP A 45 -10.16 9.92 -5.18
C ASP A 45 -11.12 9.06 -6.01
N ARG A 46 -12.07 9.70 -6.73
CA ARG A 46 -13.07 9.01 -7.56
C ARG A 46 -12.46 8.04 -8.57
N ARG A 47 -11.21 8.24 -9.02
CA ARG A 47 -10.51 7.34 -9.96
C ARG A 47 -10.22 5.98 -9.33
N ILE A 48 -9.91 5.93 -8.02
CA ILE A 48 -9.69 4.68 -7.29
C ILE A 48 -10.95 3.80 -7.28
N GLY A 49 -12.15 4.39 -7.38
CA GLY A 49 -13.39 3.62 -7.52
C GLY A 49 -13.37 2.64 -8.69
N LYS A 50 -12.76 3.01 -9.83
CA LYS A 50 -12.60 2.11 -10.98
C LYS A 50 -11.64 0.96 -10.69
N VAL A 51 -10.57 1.24 -9.94
CA VAL A 51 -9.58 0.24 -9.52
C VAL A 51 -10.22 -0.77 -8.58
N ILE A 52 -10.98 -0.30 -7.58
CA ILE A 52 -11.69 -1.16 -6.63
C ILE A 52 -12.69 -2.06 -7.37
N LEU A 53 -13.46 -1.51 -8.31
CA LEU A 53 -14.37 -2.30 -9.13
C LEU A 53 -13.62 -3.38 -9.92
N LYS A 54 -12.51 -3.01 -10.58
CA LYS A 54 -11.71 -3.95 -11.36
C LYS A 54 -11.08 -5.04 -10.49
N ALA A 55 -10.55 -4.66 -9.32
CA ALA A 55 -10.03 -5.59 -8.32
C ALA A 55 -11.11 -6.60 -7.88
N TRP A 56 -12.34 -6.13 -7.65
CA TRP A 56 -13.47 -6.99 -7.32
C TRP A 56 -13.87 -7.92 -8.47
N GLU A 57 -13.89 -7.45 -9.72
CA GLU A 57 -14.14 -8.29 -10.91
C GLU A 57 -13.09 -9.40 -11.06
N LYS A 58 -11.84 -9.13 -10.64
CA LYS A 58 -10.74 -10.10 -10.60
C LYS A 58 -10.83 -11.11 -9.44
N GLY A 59 -11.89 -11.05 -8.63
CA GLY A 59 -12.10 -11.98 -7.54
C GLY A 59 -11.46 -11.58 -6.21
N LEU A 60 -10.88 -10.38 -6.09
CA LEU A 60 -10.35 -9.91 -4.80
C LEU A 60 -11.49 -9.77 -3.79
N ARG A 61 -11.37 -10.48 -2.68
CA ARG A 61 -12.29 -10.44 -1.53
C ARG A 61 -11.45 -10.41 -0.25
N LEU A 62 -12.01 -9.88 0.83
CA LEU A 62 -11.41 -9.90 2.17
C LEU A 62 -9.93 -9.47 2.20
N GLN A 63 -9.58 -8.42 1.44
CA GLN A 63 -8.20 -7.96 1.26
C GLN A 63 -7.55 -7.35 2.51
N ALA A 64 -8.30 -7.21 3.60
CA ALA A 64 -7.76 -6.84 4.92
C ALA A 64 -7.14 -8.03 5.68
N TRP A 65 -7.37 -9.27 5.23
CA TRP A 65 -6.82 -10.48 5.83
C TRP A 65 -5.60 -10.97 5.06
N THR A 66 -4.49 -11.18 5.76
CA THR A 66 -3.19 -11.54 5.18
C THR A 66 -3.28 -12.79 4.30
N GLU A 67 -4.03 -13.81 4.71
CA GLU A 67 -4.20 -15.05 3.93
C GLU A 67 -4.93 -14.86 2.59
N ASN A 68 -5.71 -13.78 2.44
CA ASN A 68 -6.47 -13.49 1.23
C ASN A 68 -5.85 -12.35 0.41
N PHE A 69 -4.86 -11.65 0.95
CA PHE A 69 -4.26 -10.49 0.31
C PHE A 69 -3.45 -10.91 -0.93
N ASN A 70 -3.74 -10.30 -2.08
CA ASN A 70 -3.06 -10.59 -3.34
C ASN A 70 -2.66 -9.31 -4.06
N TYR A 71 -1.39 -8.93 -3.90
CA TYR A 71 -0.82 -7.72 -4.50
C TYR A 71 -0.80 -7.75 -6.04
N ASN A 72 -0.56 -8.91 -6.65
CA ASN A 72 -0.47 -9.03 -8.11
C ASN A 72 -1.80 -8.67 -8.80
N LEU A 73 -2.93 -9.09 -8.21
CA LEU A 73 -4.25 -8.75 -8.75
C LEU A 73 -4.58 -7.26 -8.59
N TRP A 74 -4.07 -6.60 -7.54
CA TRP A 74 -4.13 -5.15 -7.43
C TRP A 74 -3.31 -4.47 -8.52
N ASP A 75 -2.08 -4.91 -8.75
CA ASP A 75 -1.21 -4.35 -9.79
C ASP A 75 -1.87 -4.46 -11.19
N HIS A 76 -2.45 -5.63 -11.50
CA HIS A 76 -3.24 -5.80 -12.72
C HIS A 76 -4.47 -4.88 -12.78
N ALA A 77 -5.16 -4.63 -11.67
CA ALA A 77 -6.29 -3.72 -11.63
C ALA A 77 -5.87 -2.27 -11.91
N PHE A 78 -4.72 -1.82 -11.39
CA PHE A 78 -4.16 -0.50 -11.71
C PHE A 78 -3.77 -0.40 -13.20
N GLN A 79 -3.08 -1.42 -13.73
CA GLN A 79 -2.69 -1.47 -15.14
C GLN A 79 -3.89 -1.39 -16.08
N GLU A 80 -4.94 -2.19 -15.86
CA GLU A 80 -6.12 -2.23 -16.74
C GLU A 80 -6.99 -0.98 -16.66
N THR A 81 -6.96 -0.26 -15.54
CA THR A 81 -7.73 0.99 -15.38
C THR A 81 -6.94 2.22 -15.83
N GLY A 82 -5.64 2.08 -16.08
CA GLY A 82 -4.74 3.19 -16.41
C GLY A 82 -4.55 4.20 -15.28
N VAL A 83 -4.94 3.84 -14.04
CA VAL A 83 -4.76 4.70 -12.88
C VAL A 83 -3.35 4.51 -12.34
N ASP A 84 -2.54 5.57 -12.38
CA ASP A 84 -1.20 5.54 -11.82
C ASP A 84 -1.25 5.55 -10.26
N PRO A 85 -0.77 4.48 -9.59
CA PRO A 85 -0.75 4.41 -8.14
C PRO A 85 0.22 5.43 -7.49
N GLU A 86 1.27 5.87 -8.19
CA GLU A 86 2.31 6.75 -7.62
C GLU A 86 1.76 8.15 -7.28
N ILE A 87 0.67 8.57 -7.93
CA ILE A 87 -0.05 9.83 -7.63
C ILE A 87 -0.51 9.89 -6.17
N TYR A 88 -0.82 8.75 -5.55
CA TYR A 88 -1.32 8.66 -4.17
C TYR A 88 -0.20 8.46 -3.15
N LEU A 89 0.96 7.99 -3.61
CA LEU A 89 2.10 7.61 -2.79
C LEU A 89 3.16 8.70 -2.68
N LYS A 90 3.11 9.71 -3.55
CA LYS A 90 3.92 10.92 -3.42
C LYS A 90 3.62 11.68 -2.12
N ARG A 91 4.62 12.45 -1.68
CA ARG A 91 4.46 13.42 -0.61
C ARG A 91 3.36 14.42 -1.00
N LYS A 92 2.50 14.74 -0.03
CA LYS A 92 1.45 15.76 -0.16
C LYS A 92 1.92 17.05 0.50
N GLU A 93 1.67 18.18 -0.15
CA GLU A 93 1.97 19.49 0.43
C GLU A 93 0.84 19.95 1.36
N LYS A 94 1.16 20.78 2.35
CA LYS A 94 0.17 21.27 3.33
C LYS A 94 -1.01 21.99 2.69
N ASN A 95 -0.77 22.64 1.54
CA ASN A 95 -1.75 23.45 0.83
C ASN A 95 -2.34 22.71 -0.38
N GLU A 96 -2.03 21.42 -0.56
CA GLU A 96 -2.59 20.62 -1.66
C GLU A 96 -4.09 20.37 -1.43
N ILE A 97 -4.89 20.51 -2.48
CA ILE A 97 -6.32 20.18 -2.43
C ILE A 97 -6.46 18.66 -2.29
N LEU A 98 -6.98 18.23 -1.15
CA LEU A 98 -7.21 16.81 -0.86
C LEU A 98 -8.54 16.33 -1.46
N PRO A 99 -8.61 15.09 -1.98
CA PRO A 99 -9.84 14.55 -2.55
C PRO A 99 -11.05 14.57 -1.61
N TRP A 100 -10.83 14.42 -0.30
CA TRP A 100 -11.85 14.45 0.74
C TRP A 100 -12.03 15.82 1.42
N GLY A 101 -11.38 16.87 0.92
CA GLY A 101 -11.47 18.22 1.50
C GLY A 101 -12.89 18.83 1.45
N PHE A 102 -13.84 18.18 0.78
CA PHE A 102 -15.25 18.57 0.76
C PHE A 102 -16.04 18.06 1.98
N ILE A 103 -15.51 17.11 2.74
CA ILE A 103 -16.15 16.57 3.95
C ILE A 103 -15.91 17.56 5.09
N LYS A 104 -16.99 18.02 5.73
CA LYS A 104 -17.00 18.96 6.86
C LYS A 104 -17.40 18.27 8.14
#